data_AF-A0A3D5J7C5-F1
#
_entry.id   AF-A0A3D5J7C5-F1
#
_cell.length_a   1.000
_cell.length_b   1.000
_cell.length_c   1.000
_cell.angle_alpha   90.00
_cell.angle_beta   90.00
_cell.angle_gamma   90.00
#
_symmetry.space_group_name_H-M   'P 1'
#
loop_
_entity.id
_entity.type
_entity.pdbx_description
1 polymer ?
#
loop_
_entity_poly.entity_id
_entity_poly.type
_entity_poly.pdbx_seq_one_letter_code
_entity_poly.pdbx_strand_id
1 'polypeptide(L)' 'MAQLIAPTGLFISYATAPGNVAADGEGDNGLFTEKLLKHITTPGLTLVQFFKQVRADVQQESNN' A
#
# COMPACT_ATOMS: atom_id res chain seq x y z
N MET A 1 16.59 20.79 9.54
CA MET A 1 15.78 19.80 8.81
C MET A 1 16.63 18.54 8.67
N ALA A 2 16.13 17.37 9.08
CA ALA A 2 16.87 16.12 8.90
C ALA A 2 16.73 15.68 7.44
N GLN A 3 17.85 15.53 6.74
CA GLN A 3 17.87 14.98 5.39
C GLN A 3 17.97 13.46 5.50
N LEU A 4 16.92 12.76 5.11
CA LEU A 4 16.91 11.30 5.10
C LEU A 4 17.77 10.84 3.92
N ILE A 5 18.95 10.25 4.20
CA ILE A 5 19.73 9.57 3.17
C ILE A 5 19.10 8.18 3.02
N ALA A 6 18.19 8.04 2.05
CA ALA A 6 17.58 6.75 1.74
C ALA A 6 18.64 5.82 1.12
N PRO A 7 18.96 4.67 1.73
CA PRO A 7 19.86 3.70 1.12
C PRO A 7 19.25 3.14 -0.16
N THR A 8 20.10 2.72 -1.10
CA THR A 8 19.67 2.03 -2.32
C THR A 8 18.83 0.81 -1.97
N GLY A 9 17.65 0.69 -2.58
CA GLY A 9 16.70 -0.40 -2.32
C GLY A 9 15.65 -0.10 -1.25
N LEU A 10 15.67 1.09 -0.64
CA LEU A 10 14.57 1.52 0.23
C LEU A 10 13.30 1.76 -0.60
N PHE A 11 12.20 1.15 -0.18
CA PHE A 11 10.86 1.41 -0.69
C PHE A 11 9.94 1.75 0.47
N ILE A 12 9.21 2.87 0.37
CA ILE A 12 8.24 3.29 1.37
C ILE A 12 6.88 3.36 0.69
N SER A 13 5.90 2.63 1.23
CA SER A 13 4.51 2.69 0.82
C SER A 13 3.67 3.23 1.98
N TYR A 14 2.79 4.16 1.69
CA TYR A 14 1.86 4.74 2.66
C TYR A 14 0.44 4.29 2.32
N ALA A 15 -0.37 4.01 3.34
CA ALA A 15 -1.74 3.53 3.18
C ALA A 15 -2.67 4.59 2.56
N THR A 16 -2.32 5.88 2.66
CA THR A 16 -3.12 6.98 2.13
C THR A 16 -2.24 8.20 1.80
N ALA A 17 -2.81 9.15 1.07
CA ALA A 17 -2.15 10.41 0.74
C ALA A 17 -2.11 11.35 1.97
N PRO A 18 -1.13 12.28 2.03
CA PRO A 18 -1.07 13.27 3.10
C PRO A 18 -2.37 14.05 3.24
N GLY A 19 -2.84 14.25 4.48
CA GLY A 19 -4.08 14.95 4.77
C GLY A 19 -5.35 14.11 4.63
N ASN A 20 -5.25 12.86 4.16
CA ASN A 20 -6.36 11.91 4.14
C ASN A 20 -6.27 10.90 5.28
N VAL A 21 -7.41 10.30 5.61
CA VAL A 21 -7.53 9.20 6.57
C VAL A 21 -7.46 7.88 5.80
N ALA A 22 -6.67 6.92 6.30
CA ALA A 22 -6.68 5.56 5.77
C ALA A 22 -7.88 4.82 6.36
N ALA A 23 -8.62 4.08 5.53
CA ALA A 23 -9.76 3.31 6.01
C ALA A 23 -9.30 2.11 6.84
N ASP A 24 -10.01 1.86 7.96
CA ASP A 24 -9.75 0.73 8.86
C ASP A 24 -10.17 -0.63 8.28
N GLY A 25 -10.92 -0.65 7.17
CA GLY A 25 -11.48 -1.88 6.61
C GLY A 25 -12.65 -2.41 7.45
N GLU A 26 -13.16 -3.59 7.08
CA GLU A 26 -14.25 -4.26 7.81
C GLU A 26 -13.78 -5.50 8.60
N GLY A 27 -12.54 -5.94 8.38
CA GLY A 27 -11.96 -7.13 9.02
C GLY A 27 -10.93 -6.80 10.09
N ASP A 28 -10.01 -7.75 10.30
CA ASP A 28 -8.95 -7.64 11.32
C ASP A 28 -7.82 -6.66 10.95
N ASN A 29 -7.81 -6.15 9.71
CA ASN A 29 -6.76 -5.30 9.18
C ASN A 29 -7.32 -4.03 8.55
N GLY A 30 -6.55 -2.93 8.65
CA GLY A 30 -6.73 -1.74 7.82
C GLY A 30 -6.84 -2.07 6.34
N LEU A 31 -7.66 -1.32 5.60
CA LEU A 31 -7.97 -1.59 4.18
C LEU A 31 -6.71 -1.81 3.33
N PHE A 32 -5.70 -0.96 3.49
CA PHE A 32 -4.43 -1.10 2.78
C PHE A 32 -3.73 -2.41 3.09
N THR A 33 -3.62 -2.76 4.38
CA THR A 33 -2.96 -4.00 4.83
C THR A 33 -3.72 -5.22 4.32
N GLU A 34 -5.05 -5.19 4.33
CA GLU A 34 -5.87 -6.27 3.79
C GLU A 34 -5.57 -6.51 2.30
N LYS A 35 -5.57 -5.46 1.47
CA LYS A 35 -5.27 -5.60 0.03
C LYS A 35 -3.80 -5.94 -0.21
N LEU A 36 -2.89 -5.48 0.65
CA LEU A 36 -1.48 -5.86 0.62
C LEU A 36 -1.32 -7.37 0.82
N LEU A 37 -1.96 -7.93 1.86
CA LEU A 37 -1.92 -9.37 2.17
C LEU A 37 -2.55 -10.22 1.07
N LYS A 38 -3.60 -9.72 0.42
CA LYS A 38 -4.23 -10.38 -0.74
C LYS A 38 -3.25 -10.65 -1.89
N HIS A 39 -2.31 -9.73 -2.14
CA HIS A 39 -1.41 -9.80 -3.30
C HIS A 39 0.03 -10.24 -2.97
N ILE A 40 0.43 -10.24 -1.69
CA ILE A 40 1.85 -10.44 -1.31
C ILE A 40 2.37 -11.84 -1.63
N THR A 41 1.47 -12.82 -1.69
CA THR A 41 1.80 -14.21 -2.02
C THR A 41 1.74 -14.50 -3.52
N THR A 42 1.40 -13.51 -4.37
CA THR A 42 1.28 -13.72 -5.81
C THR A 42 2.65 -13.86 -6.45
N PRO A 43 3.02 -15.05 -6.98
CA PRO A 43 4.33 -15.27 -7.56
C PRO A 43 4.49 -14.53 -8.89
N GLY A 44 5.73 -14.16 -9.22
CA GLY A 44 6.07 -13.59 -10.53
C GLY A 44 5.76 -12.10 -10.71
N LEU A 45 5.24 -11.42 -9.69
CA LEU A 45 5.07 -9.97 -9.72
C LEU A 45 6.37 -9.25 -9.36
N THR A 46 6.74 -8.26 -10.17
CA THR A 46 7.70 -7.24 -9.73
C THR A 46 7.10 -6.37 -8.64
N LEU A 47 7.95 -5.73 -7.82
CA LEU A 47 7.51 -4.84 -6.74
C LEU A 47 6.53 -3.75 -7.23
N VAL A 48 6.80 -3.19 -8.41
CA VAL A 48 5.95 -2.16 -9.03
C VAL A 48 4.60 -2.73 -9.46
N GLN A 49 4.56 -3.94 -10.03
CA GLN A 49 3.30 -4.58 -10.41
C GLN A 49 2.46 -4.94 -9.18
N PHE A 50 3.11 -5.48 -8.14
CA PHE A 50 2.49 -5.78 -6.86
C PHE A 50 1.79 -4.55 -6.26
N PHE A 51 2.51 -3.44 -6.06
CA PHE A 51 1.90 -2.24 -5.49
C PHE A 51 0.89 -1.56 -6.42
N LYS A 52 0.99 -1.74 -7.75
CA LYS A 52 -0.07 -1.31 -8.68
C LYS A 52 -1.39 -2.03 -8.40
N GLN A 53 -1.36 -3.34 -8.13
CA GLN A 53 -2.57 -4.11 -7.80
C GLN A 53 -3.12 -3.72 -6.43
N VAL A 54 -2.27 -3.60 -5.40
CA VAL A 54 -2.69 -3.12 -4.07
C VAL A 54 -3.37 -1.76 -4.15
N ARG A 55 -2.76 -0.80 -4.87
CA ARG A 55 -3.36 0.53 -5.06
C ARG A 55 -4.71 0.47 -5.77
N ALA A 56 -4.84 -0.36 -6.81
CA ALA A 56 -6.08 -0.49 -7.57
C ALA A 56 -7.23 -0.99 -6.68
N ASP A 57 -6.98 -2.03 -5.87
CA ASP A 57 -7.99 -2.58 -4.96
C ASP A 57 -8.36 -1.58 -3.85
N VAL A 58 -7.39 -0.88 -3.28
CA VAL A 58 -7.65 0.16 -2.26
C VAL A 58 -8.49 1.29 -2.85
N GLN A 59 -8.17 1.75 -4.07
CA GLN A 59 -8.94 2.81 -4.74
C GLN A 59 -10.40 2.36 -4.96
N GLN A 60 -10.57 1.13 -5.46
CA GLN A 60 -11.90 0.58 -5.74
C GLN A 60 -12.77 0.51 -4.48
N GLU A 61 -12.20 0.13 -3.34
CA GLU A 61 -12.99 -0.09 -2.11
C GLU A 61 -13.14 1.17 -1.26
N SER A 62 -12.14 2.06 -1.27
CA SER A 62 -12.22 3.33 -0.52
C SER A 62 -13.12 4.38 -1.17
N ASN A 63 -13.59 4.17 -2.40
CA ASN A 63 -14.36 5.14 -3.20
C ASN A 63 -13.69 6.53 -3.32
N ASN A 64 -12.36 6.55 -3.21
CA ASN A 64 -11.55 7.75 -3.48
C ASN A 64 -11.25 7.84 -4.99
#